data_AF-A0AAD3MFM5-F1
#
_entry.id   AF-A0AAD3MFM5-F1
#
_cell.length_a   1.000
_cell.length_b   1.000
_cell.length_c   1.000
_cell.angle_alpha   90.00
_cell.angle_beta   90.00
_cell.angle_gamma   90.00
#
_symmetry.space_group_name_H-M   'P 1'
#
loop_
_entity.id
_entity.type
_entity.pdbx_description
1 polymer ?
#
loop_
_entity_poly.entity_id
_entity_poly.type
_entity_poly.pdbx_seq_one_letter_code
_entity_poly.pdbx_strand_id
1 'polypeptide(L)' 'GTFGPIFLGDVSSQWETRDGSAKGARRFIGCIRELQVNSKEIYLVGEAVRGRNIKNCDPPVCQHLPCRNGGTCVRY' A
#
# COMPACT_ATOMS: atom_id res chain seq x y z
N GLY A 1 25.91 11.07 4.17
CA GLY A 1 25.18 10.10 5.02
C GLY A 1 24.37 9.20 4.12
N THR A 2 24.45 7.88 4.30
CA THR A 2 23.65 6.92 3.52
C THR A 2 22.28 6.78 4.17
N PHE A 3 21.24 7.27 3.51
CA PHE A 3 19.86 7.05 3.96
C PHE A 3 19.44 5.60 3.66
N GLY A 4 18.66 5.01 4.57
CA GLY A 4 18.09 3.68 4.42
C GLY A 4 16.80 3.69 3.59
N PRO A 5 16.23 2.51 3.27
CA PRO A 5 14.95 2.41 2.58
C PRO A 5 13.79 2.97 3.43
N ILE A 6 12.75 3.47 2.76
CA ILE A 6 11.49 3.88 3.37
C ILE A 6 10.54 2.67 3.38
N PHE A 7 9.88 2.42 4.50
CA PHE A 7 8.90 1.35 4.66
C PHE A 7 7.51 1.94 4.91
N LEU A 8 6.48 1.30 4.35
CA LEU A 8 5.09 1.67 4.58
C LEU A 8 4.33 0.48 5.16
N GLY A 9 3.60 0.75 6.23
CA GLY A 9 2.69 -0.17 6.90
C GLY A 9 3.34 -1.08 7.95
N ASP A 10 4.47 -1.73 7.62
CA ASP A 10 5.25 -2.52 8.56
C ASP A 10 6.71 -2.67 8.11
N VAL A 11 7.58 -3.03 9.05
CA VAL A 11 8.97 -3.44 8.79
C VAL A 11 9.11 -4.92 9.09
N SER A 12 9.93 -5.65 8.34
CA SER A 12 10.19 -7.06 8.69
C SER A 12 11.14 -7.14 9.88
N SER A 13 11.05 -8.23 10.65
CA SER A 13 11.86 -8.52 11.84
C SER A 13 13.38 -8.33 11.68
N GLN A 14 13.90 -8.48 10.45
CA GLN A 14 15.32 -8.21 10.13
C GLN A 14 15.70 -6.73 10.25
N TRP A 15 14.75 -5.81 10.06
CA TRP A 15 14.93 -4.36 10.18
C TRP A 15 14.45 -3.82 11.54
N GLU A 16 13.46 -4.46 12.17
CA GLU A 16 13.02 -4.18 13.55
C GLU A 16 14.16 -4.31 14.58
N THR A 17 15.15 -5.17 14.33
CA THR A 17 16.28 -5.35 15.25
C THR A 17 17.27 -4.19 15.22
N ARG A 18 17.28 -3.38 14.16
CA ARG A 18 18.19 -2.25 13.97
C ARG A 18 17.64 -0.94 14.52
N ASP A 19 16.33 -0.82 14.62
CA ASP A 19 15.65 0.35 15.15
C ASP A 19 14.79 -0.05 16.36
N GLY A 20 15.28 0.26 17.57
CA GLY A 20 14.60 -0.04 18.82
C GLY A 20 13.20 0.57 18.92
N SER A 21 12.92 1.62 18.14
CA SER A 21 11.59 2.27 18.08
C SER A 21 10.56 1.48 17.29
N ALA A 22 10.99 0.55 16.41
CA ALA A 22 10.09 -0.31 15.65
C ALA A 22 9.75 -1.61 16.40
N LYS A 23 10.48 -1.96 17.47
CA LYS A 23 10.19 -3.15 18.27
C LYS A 23 8.85 -3.02 18.98
N GLY A 24 7.86 -3.79 18.53
CA GLY A 24 6.52 -3.81 19.12
C GLY A 24 5.53 -2.80 18.52
N ALA A 25 5.91 -2.10 17.44
CA ALA A 25 4.95 -1.32 16.67
C ALA A 25 3.87 -2.25 16.09
N ARG A 26 2.59 -1.88 16.23
CA ARG A 26 1.51 -2.64 15.61
C ARG A 26 1.58 -2.45 14.11
N ARG A 27 1.50 -3.55 13.37
CA ARG A 27 1.38 -3.55 11.91
C ARG A 27 0.19 -2.70 11.49
N PHE A 28 0.38 -1.84 10.50
CA PHE A 28 -0.73 -1.09 9.93
C PHE A 28 -1.64 -2.01 9.12
N ILE A 29 -2.94 -1.95 9.39
CA ILE A 29 -3.98 -2.61 8.59
C ILE A 29 -5.00 -1.54 8.24
N GLY A 30 -5.07 -1.17 6.97
CA GLY A 30 -5.93 -0.10 6.50
C GLY A 30 -5.54 0.37 5.11
N CYS A 31 -6.00 1.57 4.76
CA CYS A 31 -5.81 2.16 3.45
C CYS A 31 -4.81 3.31 3.50
N ILE A 32 -3.90 3.34 2.52
CA ILE A 32 -2.95 4.44 2.30
C ILE A 32 -3.18 4.95 0.89
N ARG A 33 -3.33 6.27 0.74
CA ARG A 33 -3.48 6.99 -0.54
C ARG A 33 -2.70 8.30 -0.48
N GLU A 34 -2.43 8.91 -1.63
CA GLU A 34 -1.84 10.25 -1.75
C GLU A 34 -0.48 10.40 -1.03
N LEU A 35 0.42 9.42 -1.21
CA LEU A 35 1.75 9.49 -0.60
C LEU A 35 2.58 10.60 -1.24
N GLN A 36 3.09 11.50 -0.40
CA GLN A 36 4.06 12.52 -0.81
C GLN A 36 5.30 12.47 0.08
N VAL A 37 6.47 12.58 -0.54
CA VAL A 37 7.77 12.66 0.16
C VAL A 37 8.52 13.86 -0.41
N ASN A 38 8.89 14.82 0.43
CA ASN A 38 9.55 16.07 0.01
C ASN A 38 8.79 16.78 -1.13
N SER A 39 7.46 16.88 -0.99
CA SER A 39 6.56 17.50 -1.99
C SER A 39 6.49 16.78 -3.34
N LYS A 40 7.08 15.58 -3.47
CA LYS A 40 6.93 14.73 -4.65
C LYS A 40 5.86 13.67 -4.37
N GLU A 41 4.84 13.61 -5.21
CA GLU A 41 3.89 12.51 -5.22
C GLU A 41 4.57 11.21 -5.66
N ILE A 42 4.31 10.13 -4.93
CA ILE A 42 4.87 8.81 -5.20
C ILE A 42 3.73 7.88 -5.60
N TYR A 43 3.86 7.26 -6.76
CA TYR A 43 2.92 6.22 -7.17
C TYR A 43 3.17 4.94 -6.37
N LEU A 44 2.49 4.83 -5.22
CA LEU A 44 2.67 3.80 -4.18
C LEU A 44 2.97 2.40 -4.72
N VAL A 45 2.12 1.87 -5.60
CA VAL A 45 2.24 0.49 -6.09
C VAL A 45 3.24 0.37 -7.23
N GLY A 46 3.35 1.36 -8.10
CA GLY A 46 4.26 1.28 -9.26
C GLY A 46 5.71 1.66 -8.95
N GLU A 47 5.96 2.43 -7.90
CA GLU A 47 7.32 2.80 -7.47
C GLU A 47 7.84 1.94 -6.30
N ALA A 48 7.02 1.04 -5.75
CA ALA A 48 7.45 0.16 -4.68
C ALA A 48 8.54 -0.82 -5.15
N VAL A 49 9.63 -0.91 -4.39
CA VAL A 49 10.69 -1.91 -4.64
C VAL A 49 10.19 -3.33 -4.33
N ARG A 50 9.44 -3.51 -3.24
CA ARG A 50 8.82 -4.78 -2.81
C ARG A 50 7.56 -4.52 -1.99
N GLY A 51 6.66 -5.50 -1.93
CA GLY A 51 5.46 -5.46 -1.10
C GLY A 51 4.89 -6.85 -0.84
N ARG A 52 4.10 -7.00 0.23
CA ARG A 52 3.43 -8.26 0.59
C ARG A 52 2.06 -7.98 1.17
N ASN A 53 1.06 -8.81 0.82
CA ASN A 53 -0.32 -8.72 1.32
C ASN A 53 -1.02 -7.37 1.03
N ILE A 54 -0.63 -6.68 -0.04
CA ILE A 54 -1.23 -5.40 -0.46
C ILE A 54 -2.43 -5.68 -1.36
N LYS A 55 -3.54 -4.97 -1.13
CA LYS A 55 -4.75 -5.02 -1.95
C LYS A 55 -5.20 -3.60 -2.25
N ASN A 56 -5.91 -3.42 -3.37
CA ASN A 56 -6.59 -2.15 -3.62
C ASN A 56 -7.71 -1.98 -2.58
N CYS A 57 -7.77 -0.80 -1.97
CA CYS A 57 -8.78 -0.45 -0.97
C CYS A 57 -10.15 -0.18 -1.57
N ASP A 58 -10.17 0.35 -2.79
CA ASP A 58 -11.40 0.67 -3.52
C ASP A 58 -11.29 0.08 -4.93
N PRO A 59 -11.44 -1.25 -5.06
CA PRO A 59 -11.45 -1.89 -6.36
C PRO A 59 -12.61 -1.34 -7.21
N PRO A 60 -12.41 -1.14 -8.53
CA PRO A 60 -13.47 -0.70 -9.42
C PRO A 60 -14.70 -1.59 -9.27
N VAL A 61 -15.89 -0.99 -9.16
CA VAL A 61 -17.16 -1.69 -8.95
C VAL A 61 -17.35 -2.85 -9.95
N CYS A 62 -17.00 -2.64 -11.21
CA CYS A 62 -17.12 -3.66 -12.25
C CYS A 62 -16.22 -4.89 -12.06
N GLN A 63 -15.14 -4.79 -11.28
CA GLN A 63 -14.28 -5.93 -10.96
C GLN A 63 -15.02 -7.01 -10.17
N HIS A 64 -16.09 -6.65 -9.45
CA HIS A 64 -16.93 -7.58 -8.71
C HIS A 64 -18.05 -8.24 -9.54
N LEU A 65 -18.11 -7.97 -10.86
CA LEU A 65 -19.14 -8.49 -11.76
C LEU A 65 -20.58 -8.34 -11.20
N PRO A 66 -21.00 -7.11 -10.82
CA PRO A 66 -22.29 -6.91 -10.12
C PRO A 66 -23.51 -7.04 -11.04
N CYS A 67 -23.35 -6.82 -12.35
CA CYS A 67 -24.44 -6.82 -13.31
C CYS A 67 -24.99 -8.23 -13.55
N ARG A 68 -26.32 -8.35 -13.62
CA ARG A 68 -27.04 -9.59 -13.95
C ARG A 68 -27.85 -9.42 -15.23
N ASN A 69 -28.37 -10.52 -15.76
CA ASN A 69 -29.32 -10.52 -16.90
C ASN A 69 -28.81 -9.78 -18.15
N GLY A 70 -27.54 -9.96 -18.50
CA GLY A 70 -26.94 -9.35 -19.70
C GLY A 70 -26.59 -7.86 -19.56
N GLY A 71 -26.68 -7.30 -18.35
CA GLY A 71 -26.25 -5.91 -18.10
C GLY A 71 -24.76 -5.71 -18.37
N THR A 72 -24.41 -4.60 -19.03
CA THR A 72 -23.01 -4.20 -19.24
C THR A 72 -22.57 -3.25 -18.14
N CYS A 73 -21.47 -3.58 -17.46
CA CYS A 73 -20.89 -2.70 -16.45
C CYS A 73 -20.04 -1.62 -17.13
N VAL A 74 -20.34 -0.35 -16.85
CA VAL A 74 -19.56 0.80 -17.34
C VAL A 74 -18.81 1.45 -16.18
N ARG A 75 -17.54 1.80 -16.42
CA ARG A 75 -16.72 2.57 -15.48
C ARG A 75 -17.10 4.04 -15.62
N TYR A 76 -17.34 4.73 -14.51
CA TYR A 76 -17.22 6.18 -14.44
C TYR A 76 -15.81 6.54 -13.97
#